data_AF-C0L952-F1
#
_entry.id   AF-C0L952-F1
#
_cell.length_a   1.000
_cell.length_b   1.000
_cell.length_c   1.000
_cell.angle_alpha   90.00
_cell.angle_beta   90.00
_cell.angle_gamma   90.00
#
_symmetry.space_group_name_H-M   'P 1'
#
loop_
_entity.id
_entity.type
_entity.pdbx_description
1 polymer ?
#
loop_
_entity_poly.entity_id
_entity_poly.type
_entity_poly.pdbx_seq_one_letter_code
_entity_poly.pdbx_strand_id
1 'polypeptide(L)'
;LTLHKHGCLFRDLVRIQGKDLLTPVSRLLIGNPGCTYKYLNTRLFTVPWPVKGSDAKYNEAEIGAACQTFLKLNDYLQIETIQALEELAAKEKANIDTVPVCIGPDFPRVGMGSSFDGHDEVDRKSRAAYNLTLLNFMDPQKMPYLKEEPYFGMGKMAVSWHHDENLVDRSA
;
A
#
# COMPACT_ATOMS: atom_id res chain seq x y z
N LEU A 1 -19.81 0.72 0.59
CA LEU A 1 -21.08 1.22 -0.01
C LEU A 1 -21.41 2.65 0.41
N THR A 2 -21.35 2.98 1.71
CA THR A 2 -21.62 4.33 2.26
C THR A 2 -20.88 5.46 1.52
N LEU A 3 -19.55 5.38 1.39
CA LEU A 3 -18.76 6.40 0.70
C LEU A 3 -19.15 6.58 -0.79
N HIS A 4 -19.56 5.50 -1.46
CA HIS A 4 -20.05 5.57 -2.83
C HIS A 4 -21.44 6.23 -2.91
N LYS A 5 -22.35 5.91 -1.98
CA LYS A 5 -23.68 6.54 -1.89
C LYS A 5 -23.57 8.05 -1.66
N HIS A 6 -22.59 8.49 -0.88
CA HIS A 6 -22.29 9.90 -0.60
C HIS A 6 -21.44 10.58 -1.67
N GLY A 7 -21.15 9.91 -2.78
CA GLY A 7 -20.40 10.50 -3.90
C GLY A 7 -18.96 10.90 -3.53
N CYS A 8 -18.34 10.24 -2.56
CA CYS A 8 -17.01 10.62 -2.09
C CYS A 8 -15.86 10.18 -3.01
N LEU A 9 -16.13 9.34 -4.02
CA LEU A 9 -15.11 8.80 -4.92
C LEU A 9 -15.14 9.51 -6.27
N PHE A 10 -13.99 9.99 -6.73
CA PHE A 10 -13.86 10.79 -7.95
C PHE A 10 -12.83 10.19 -8.90
N ARG A 11 -13.05 10.37 -10.20
CA ARG A 11 -12.01 10.06 -11.20
C ARG A 11 -10.96 11.15 -11.11
N ASP A 12 -9.70 10.75 -11.03
CA ASP A 12 -8.60 11.70 -10.94
C ASP A 12 -8.24 12.20 -12.34
N LEU A 13 -8.05 13.50 -12.49
CA LEU A 13 -7.39 14.09 -13.65
C LEU A 13 -5.88 14.02 -13.40
N VAL A 14 -5.20 13.14 -14.13
CA VAL A 14 -3.78 12.82 -13.96
C VAL A 14 -3.00 13.20 -15.21
N ARG A 15 -1.66 13.30 -15.09
CA ARG A 15 -0.79 13.60 -16.24
C ARG A 15 0.20 12.48 -16.49
N ILE A 16 0.09 11.83 -17.66
CA ILE A 16 0.96 10.73 -18.08
C ILE A 16 1.59 11.10 -19.42
N GLN A 17 2.93 11.07 -19.50
CA GLN A 17 3.69 11.40 -20.72
C GLN A 17 3.23 12.73 -21.35
N GLY A 18 3.00 13.74 -20.53
CA GLY A 18 2.60 15.08 -20.96
C GLY A 18 1.12 15.25 -21.32
N LYS A 19 0.30 14.18 -21.26
CA LYS A 19 -1.13 14.21 -21.58
C LYS A 19 -1.99 14.16 -20.32
N ASP A 20 -3.03 14.98 -20.29
CA ASP A 20 -4.03 14.96 -19.22
C ASP A 20 -5.08 13.89 -19.50
N LEU A 21 -5.32 13.01 -18.51
CA LEU A 21 -6.16 11.83 -18.64
C LEU A 21 -7.04 11.69 -17.40
N LEU A 22 -8.30 11.29 -17.57
CA LEU A 22 -9.15 10.89 -16.45
C LEU A 22 -9.00 9.40 -16.19
N THR A 23 -8.74 9.02 -14.95
CA THR A 23 -8.64 7.61 -14.55
C THR A 23 -9.96 6.87 -14.80
N PRO A 24 -9.96 5.62 -15.29
CA PRO A 24 -11.20 4.83 -15.38
C PRO A 24 -11.83 4.52 -14.02
N VAL A 25 -10.96 4.37 -13.00
CA VAL A 25 -11.32 4.10 -11.62
C VAL A 25 -11.59 5.41 -10.88
N SER A 26 -12.67 5.45 -10.10
CA SER A 26 -12.94 6.51 -9.12
C SER A 26 -12.26 6.19 -7.79
N ARG A 27 -11.67 7.19 -7.14
CA ARG A 27 -10.83 7.03 -5.97
C ARG A 27 -11.15 7.99 -4.84
N LEU A 28 -10.72 7.60 -3.64
CA LEU A 28 -10.70 8.44 -2.45
C LEU A 28 -9.47 8.06 -1.60
N LEU A 29 -8.69 9.05 -1.20
CA LEU A 29 -7.59 8.85 -0.25
C LEU A 29 -8.11 9.01 1.18
N ILE A 30 -7.97 7.98 2.00
CA ILE A 30 -8.24 8.02 3.45
C ILE A 30 -6.93 7.76 4.17
N GLY A 31 -6.66 8.44 5.29
CA GLY A 31 -5.41 8.19 6.02
C GLY A 31 -5.19 9.10 7.21
N ASN A 32 -3.94 9.15 7.66
CA ASN A 32 -3.51 9.98 8.78
C ASN A 32 -3.80 11.47 8.51
N PRO A 33 -4.28 12.22 9.50
CA PRO A 33 -4.56 13.65 9.36
C PRO A 33 -3.34 14.44 8.83
N GLY A 34 -3.55 15.23 7.78
CA GLY A 34 -2.49 16.05 7.16
C GLY A 34 -1.58 15.31 6.19
N CYS A 35 -1.75 14.00 6.00
CA CYS A 35 -0.98 13.24 5.02
C CYS A 35 -1.49 13.47 3.59
N THR A 36 -0.58 13.25 2.63
CA THR A 36 -0.89 13.32 1.21
C THR A 36 -0.15 12.21 0.47
N TYR A 37 -0.69 11.78 -0.65
CA TYR A 37 -0.08 10.78 -1.52
C TYR A 37 -0.03 11.35 -2.95
N LYS A 38 1.14 11.29 -3.59
CA LYS A 38 1.33 11.82 -4.95
C LYS A 38 1.60 10.68 -5.92
N TYR A 39 0.80 10.59 -6.96
CA TYR A 39 0.96 9.64 -8.06
C TYR A 39 0.57 10.28 -9.39
N LEU A 40 1.23 9.93 -10.51
CA LEU A 40 0.92 10.45 -11.85
C LEU A 40 0.83 11.99 -11.92
N ASN A 41 1.73 12.64 -11.18
CA ASN A 41 1.80 14.09 -10.97
C ASN A 41 0.58 14.75 -10.29
N THR A 42 -0.30 13.97 -9.68
CA THR A 42 -1.46 14.44 -8.90
C THR A 42 -1.23 14.16 -7.41
N ARG A 43 -1.31 15.20 -6.57
CA ARG A 43 -1.24 15.06 -5.10
C ARG A 43 -2.65 14.96 -4.53
N LEU A 44 -2.97 13.82 -3.96
CA LEU A 44 -4.20 13.55 -3.25
C LEU A 44 -4.05 13.90 -1.76
N PHE A 45 -5.12 14.39 -1.15
CA PHE A 45 -5.19 14.76 0.26
C PHE A 45 -6.09 13.80 1.00
N THR A 46 -5.66 13.35 2.18
CA THR A 46 -6.43 12.39 2.98
C THR A 46 -7.73 13.02 3.47
N VAL A 47 -8.85 12.31 3.30
CA VAL A 47 -9.93 12.39 4.27
C VAL A 47 -9.41 11.72 5.54
N PRO A 48 -9.32 12.45 6.67
CA PRO A 48 -8.66 11.94 7.86
C PRO A 48 -9.48 10.79 8.46
N TRP A 49 -8.83 9.69 8.84
CA TRP A 49 -9.43 8.72 9.75
C TRP A 49 -9.18 9.13 11.23
N PRO A 50 -9.95 8.61 12.20
CA PRO A 50 -9.88 9.07 13.58
C PRO A 50 -8.76 8.36 14.37
N VAL A 51 -7.51 8.81 14.20
CA VAL A 51 -6.38 8.35 15.04
C VAL A 51 -6.45 8.93 16.45
N LYS A 52 -5.85 8.24 17.43
CA LYS A 52 -5.76 8.71 18.81
C LYS A 52 -5.11 10.10 18.87
N GLY A 53 -5.77 11.03 19.56
CA GLY A 53 -5.28 12.41 19.70
C GLY A 53 -5.61 13.33 18.52
N SER A 54 -6.35 12.86 17.51
CA SER A 54 -6.89 13.70 16.44
C SER A 54 -8.36 14.07 16.69
N ASP A 55 -8.75 15.29 16.32
CA ASP A 55 -10.15 15.75 16.30
C ASP A 55 -10.61 15.90 14.85
N ALA A 56 -10.89 14.76 14.20
CA ALA A 56 -11.38 14.73 12.82
C ALA A 56 -12.85 15.12 12.77
N LYS A 57 -13.17 16.22 12.06
CA LYS A 57 -14.54 16.69 11.84
C LYS A 57 -15.04 16.22 10.48
N TYR A 58 -16.23 15.64 10.48
CA TYR A 58 -16.91 15.17 9.28
C TYR A 58 -18.23 15.91 9.12
N ASN A 59 -18.58 16.25 7.88
CA ASN A 59 -19.88 16.86 7.58
C ASN A 59 -21.02 15.86 7.84
N GLU A 60 -20.74 14.56 7.68
CA GLU A 60 -21.71 13.49 7.88
C GLU A 60 -21.13 12.38 8.77
N ALA A 61 -21.92 11.95 9.75
CA ALA A 61 -21.53 10.89 10.69
C ALA A 61 -21.22 9.56 9.98
N GLU A 62 -21.94 9.25 8.90
CA GLU A 62 -21.74 8.04 8.11
C GLU A 62 -20.36 8.00 7.41
N ILE A 63 -19.84 9.16 6.98
CA ILE A 63 -18.50 9.27 6.39
C ILE A 63 -17.44 9.04 7.47
N GLY A 64 -17.63 9.64 8.66
CA GLY A 64 -16.75 9.42 9.80
C GLY A 64 -16.71 7.95 10.24
N ALA A 65 -17.87 7.29 10.29
CA ALA A 65 -17.97 5.86 10.58
C ALA A 65 -17.23 5.02 9.52
N ALA A 66 -17.36 5.36 8.23
CA ALA A 66 -16.62 4.67 7.18
C ALA A 66 -15.10 4.85 7.32
N CYS A 67 -14.61 6.06 7.62
CA CYS A 67 -13.18 6.30 7.84
C CYS A 67 -12.66 5.51 9.06
N GLN A 68 -13.44 5.42 10.14
CA GLN A 68 -13.14 4.57 11.29
C GLN A 68 -13.07 3.08 10.92
N THR A 69 -13.93 2.60 10.03
CA THR A 69 -13.87 1.22 9.53
C THR A 69 -12.58 0.96 8.76
N PHE A 70 -12.15 1.89 7.90
CA PHE A 70 -10.89 1.75 7.17
C PHE A 70 -9.66 1.83 8.08
N LEU A 71 -9.69 2.60 9.16
CA LEU A 71 -8.63 2.56 10.17
C LEU A 71 -8.53 1.18 10.84
N LYS A 72 -9.66 0.57 11.23
CA LYS A 72 -9.66 -0.79 11.81
C LYS A 72 -9.15 -1.83 10.82
N LEU A 73 -9.51 -1.71 9.54
CA LEU A 73 -8.98 -2.56 8.48
C LEU A 73 -7.47 -2.37 8.33
N ASN A 74 -6.99 -1.13 8.39
CA ASN A 74 -5.57 -0.81 8.35
C ASN A 74 -4.80 -1.46 9.50
N ASP A 75 -5.33 -1.38 10.73
CA ASP A 75 -4.75 -2.03 11.91
C ASP A 75 -4.64 -3.56 11.70
N TYR A 76 -5.71 -4.18 11.20
CA TYR A 76 -5.72 -5.62 10.92
C TYR A 76 -4.69 -6.00 9.85
N LEU A 77 -4.69 -5.30 8.70
CA LEU A 77 -3.76 -5.59 7.61
C LEU A 77 -2.29 -5.35 8.02
N GLN A 78 -2.03 -4.34 8.86
CA GLN A 78 -0.70 -4.10 9.41
C GLN A 78 -0.19 -5.31 10.22
N ILE A 79 -1.03 -5.90 11.08
CA ILE A 79 -0.68 -7.09 11.86
C ILE A 79 -0.35 -8.27 10.94
N GLU A 80 -1.24 -8.57 9.98
CA GLU A 80 -1.04 -9.67 9.02
C GLU A 80 0.22 -9.46 8.19
N THR A 81 0.52 -8.22 7.81
CA THR A 81 1.72 -7.87 7.04
C THR A 81 3.00 -8.12 7.84
N ILE A 82 3.03 -7.70 9.11
CA ILE A 82 4.19 -7.92 9.98
C ILE A 82 4.46 -9.42 10.11
N GLN A 83 3.41 -10.21 10.36
CA GLN A 83 3.51 -11.67 10.44
C GLN A 83 4.01 -12.29 9.13
N ALA A 84 3.44 -11.91 7.99
CA ALA A 84 3.86 -12.45 6.69
C ALA A 84 5.33 -12.12 6.36
N LEU A 85 5.78 -10.91 6.70
CA LEU A 85 7.20 -10.58 6.61
C LEU A 85 8.03 -11.50 7.52
N GLU A 86 7.51 -11.94 8.69
CA GLU A 86 8.28 -12.72 9.70
C GLU A 86 8.54 -14.10 9.18
N GLU A 87 7.50 -14.70 8.64
CA GLU A 87 7.55 -15.96 7.92
C GLU A 87 8.48 -15.89 6.71
N LEU A 88 8.46 -14.77 5.95
CA LEU A 88 9.36 -14.58 4.81
C LEU A 88 10.83 -14.56 5.26
N ALA A 89 11.17 -13.78 6.28
CA ALA A 89 12.54 -13.70 6.78
C ALA A 89 13.03 -15.07 7.33
N ALA A 90 12.16 -15.79 8.04
CA ALA A 90 12.48 -17.14 8.53
C ALA A 90 12.75 -18.10 7.36
N LYS A 91 11.96 -18.02 6.29
CA LYS A 91 12.15 -18.85 5.08
C LYS A 91 13.44 -18.50 4.34
N GLU A 92 13.78 -17.21 4.22
CA GLU A 92 15.04 -16.77 3.61
C GLU A 92 16.26 -17.26 4.39
N LYS A 93 16.22 -17.20 5.72
CA LYS A 93 17.28 -17.72 6.59
C LYS A 93 17.50 -19.22 6.40
N ALA A 94 16.42 -19.99 6.35
CA ALA A 94 16.49 -21.44 6.10
C ALA A 94 17.09 -21.78 4.71
N ASN A 95 16.83 -20.96 3.69
CA ASN A 95 17.41 -21.15 2.36
C ASN A 95 18.93 -20.85 2.35
N ILE A 96 19.40 -19.87 3.12
CA ILE A 96 20.84 -19.56 3.22
C ILE A 96 21.60 -20.72 3.89
N ASP A 97 21.04 -21.30 4.95
CA ASP A 97 21.65 -22.42 5.69
C ASP A 97 21.75 -23.72 4.87
N THR A 98 21.03 -23.83 3.74
CA THR A 98 21.07 -25.00 2.84
C THR A 98 22.06 -24.89 1.68
N VAL A 99 22.68 -23.72 1.46
CA VAL A 99 23.72 -23.55 0.43
C VAL A 99 25.05 -24.07 0.99
N PRO A 100 25.70 -25.08 0.40
CA PRO A 100 26.99 -25.56 0.88
C PRO A 100 28.02 -24.44 0.74
N VAL A 101 28.47 -23.92 1.87
CA VAL A 101 29.56 -22.94 1.92
C VAL A 101 30.86 -23.67 1.59
N CYS A 102 31.32 -23.58 0.34
CA CYS A 102 32.64 -24.07 -0.08
C CYS A 102 33.74 -23.16 0.48
N ILE A 103 33.95 -23.14 1.80
CA ILE A 103 35.07 -22.43 2.43
C ILE A 103 36.02 -23.48 3.01
N GLY A 104 37.24 -23.50 2.46
CA GLY A 104 38.37 -24.31 2.95
C GLY A 104 38.75 -23.95 4.39
N PRO A 105 39.52 -24.82 5.07
CA PRO A 105 39.65 -24.84 6.53
C PRO A 105 40.36 -23.65 7.20
N ASP A 106 40.80 -22.62 6.46
CA ASP A 106 41.79 -21.66 6.95
C ASP A 106 41.29 -20.24 7.25
N PHE A 107 39.98 -19.98 7.24
CA PHE A 107 39.44 -18.66 7.61
C PHE A 107 38.76 -18.65 8.98
N PRO A 108 39.25 -17.86 9.96
CA PRO A 108 38.60 -17.76 11.26
C PRO A 108 37.19 -17.17 11.07
N ARG A 109 36.18 -17.93 11.51
CA ARG A 109 34.80 -17.46 11.65
C ARG A 109 34.80 -16.30 12.65
N VAL A 110 34.93 -15.08 12.15
CA VAL A 110 34.61 -13.89 12.93
C VAL A 110 33.12 -13.98 13.25
N GLY A 111 32.82 -14.28 14.51
CA GLY A 111 31.47 -14.40 15.02
C GLY A 111 30.72 -13.09 14.81
N MET A 112 29.85 -13.07 13.80
CA MET A 112 28.82 -12.06 13.65
C MET A 112 27.71 -12.42 14.65
N GLY A 113 27.96 -12.11 15.92
CA GLY A 113 27.03 -12.36 17.01
C GLY A 113 25.74 -11.58 16.82
N SER A 114 24.62 -12.31 16.94
CA SER A 114 23.29 -12.02 17.53
C SER A 114 22.77 -10.57 17.76
N SER A 115 23.33 -9.53 17.14
CA SER A 115 22.90 -8.13 17.31
C SER A 115 21.93 -7.66 16.23
N PHE A 116 21.59 -8.51 15.27
CA PHE A 116 20.80 -8.16 14.08
C PHE A 116 19.28 -8.21 14.28
N ASP A 117 18.78 -9.01 15.23
CA ASP A 117 17.32 -9.27 15.36
C ASP A 117 16.51 -8.00 15.67
N GLY A 118 17.02 -7.11 16.53
CA GLY A 118 16.30 -5.91 16.94
C GLY A 118 16.23 -4.81 15.86
N HIS A 119 17.23 -4.74 14.97
CA HIS A 119 17.23 -3.77 13.87
C HIS A 119 16.29 -4.22 12.75
N ASP A 120 16.24 -5.53 12.50
CA ASP A 120 15.31 -6.11 11.53
C ASP A 120 13.86 -5.96 12.00
N GLU A 121 13.56 -6.19 13.29
CA GLU A 121 12.20 -6.01 13.84
C GLU A 121 11.65 -4.60 13.63
N VAL A 122 12.47 -3.57 13.88
CA VAL A 122 12.11 -2.16 13.69
C VAL A 122 11.89 -1.84 12.21
N ASP A 123 12.74 -2.35 11.32
CA ASP A 123 12.58 -2.21 9.87
C ASP A 123 11.24 -2.79 9.40
N ARG A 124 10.90 -4.01 9.81
CA ARG A 124 9.64 -4.70 9.43
C ARG A 124 8.41 -3.94 9.89
N LYS A 125 8.40 -3.46 11.14
CA LYS A 125 7.29 -2.64 11.67
C LYS A 125 7.14 -1.34 10.90
N SER A 126 8.25 -0.71 10.51
CA SER A 126 8.22 0.53 9.71
C SER A 126 7.68 0.28 8.29
N ARG A 127 8.05 -0.84 7.68
CA ARG A 127 7.62 -1.22 6.32
C ARG A 127 6.14 -1.58 6.23
N ALA A 128 5.53 -1.99 7.35
CA ALA A 128 4.10 -2.25 7.50
C ALA A 128 3.32 -1.08 8.14
N ALA A 129 3.97 0.07 8.42
CA ALA A 129 3.33 1.22 9.06
C ALA A 129 2.47 2.03 8.08
N TYR A 130 1.38 1.43 7.62
CA TYR A 130 0.45 2.05 6.69
C TYR A 130 -0.15 3.33 7.26
N ASN A 131 0.09 4.46 6.58
CA ASN A 131 -0.38 5.78 6.98
C ASN A 131 -1.58 6.26 6.16
N LEU A 132 -1.99 5.51 5.14
CA LEU A 132 -3.10 5.82 4.24
C LEU A 132 -3.58 4.58 3.50
N THR A 133 -4.75 4.71 2.87
CA THR A 133 -5.29 3.77 1.90
C THR A 133 -5.93 4.54 0.74
N LEU A 134 -5.65 4.10 -0.49
CA LEU A 134 -6.26 4.64 -1.70
C LEU A 134 -7.40 3.71 -2.14
N LEU A 135 -8.64 4.13 -1.84
CA LEU A 135 -9.83 3.35 -2.21
C LEU A 135 -10.06 3.45 -3.72
N ASN A 136 -10.56 2.37 -4.31
CA ASN A 136 -10.82 2.25 -5.74
C ASN A 136 -12.24 1.72 -5.96
N PHE A 137 -12.97 2.32 -6.91
CA PHE A 137 -14.27 1.83 -7.36
C PHE A 137 -14.40 2.00 -8.88
N MET A 138 -14.92 0.98 -9.56
CA MET A 138 -15.26 1.03 -10.97
C MET A 138 -16.44 0.10 -11.23
N ASP A 139 -17.44 0.60 -11.96
CA ASP A 139 -18.54 -0.20 -12.50
C ASP A 139 -18.25 -0.43 -14.00
N PRO A 140 -17.88 -1.67 -14.43
CA PRO A 140 -17.53 -1.95 -15.82
C PRO A 140 -18.66 -1.69 -16.83
N GLN A 141 -19.92 -1.73 -16.40
CA GLN A 141 -21.05 -1.44 -17.28
C GLN A 141 -21.18 0.08 -17.54
N LYS A 142 -20.86 0.89 -16.53
CA LYS A 142 -20.87 2.36 -16.62
C LYS A 142 -19.55 2.96 -17.12
N MET A 143 -18.45 2.21 -17.02
CA MET A 143 -17.14 2.57 -17.52
C MET A 143 -16.61 1.50 -18.50
N PRO A 144 -17.21 1.38 -19.71
CA PRO A 144 -16.87 0.32 -20.66
C PRO A 144 -15.56 0.57 -21.42
N TYR A 145 -15.00 1.78 -21.35
CA TYR A 145 -13.81 2.21 -22.10
C TYR A 145 -12.51 1.72 -21.45
N LEU A 146 -12.32 0.40 -21.46
CA LEU A 146 -11.15 -0.28 -20.91
C LEU A 146 -10.22 -0.76 -22.03
N LYS A 147 -8.91 -0.67 -21.80
CA LYS A 147 -7.89 -1.18 -22.72
C LYS A 147 -7.73 -2.68 -22.53
N GLU A 148 -7.46 -3.41 -23.60
CA GLU A 148 -6.98 -4.80 -23.53
C GLU A 148 -5.56 -4.84 -22.99
N GLU A 149 -5.26 -5.85 -22.19
CA GLU A 149 -3.92 -6.16 -21.71
C GLU A 149 -3.03 -6.56 -22.91
N PRO A 150 -1.86 -5.92 -23.10
CA PRO A 150 -1.14 -6.00 -24.37
C PRO A 150 -0.18 -7.18 -24.53
N TYR A 151 0.17 -7.92 -23.46
CA TYR A 151 1.30 -8.85 -23.49
C TYR A 151 0.91 -10.33 -23.34
N PHE A 152 -0.12 -10.63 -22.55
CA PHE A 152 -0.41 -11.99 -22.08
C PHE A 152 -1.87 -12.41 -22.33
N GLY A 153 -2.70 -11.55 -22.92
CA GLY A 153 -4.09 -11.88 -23.22
C GLY A 153 -4.96 -11.99 -21.95
N MET A 154 -4.65 -11.21 -20.92
CA MET A 154 -5.41 -11.21 -19.65
C MET A 154 -6.78 -10.50 -19.76
N GLY A 155 -7.08 -9.89 -20.91
CA GLY A 155 -8.35 -9.20 -21.16
C GLY A 155 -8.33 -7.73 -20.74
N LYS A 156 -9.52 -7.18 -20.48
CA LYS A 156 -9.71 -5.75 -20.17
C LYS A 156 -9.09 -5.34 -18.82
N MET A 157 -8.33 -4.24 -18.83
CA MET A 157 -7.68 -3.68 -17.65
C MET A 157 -8.44 -2.49 -17.06
N ALA A 158 -8.76 -2.55 -15.76
CA ALA A 158 -9.24 -1.39 -15.00
C ALA A 158 -8.11 -0.37 -14.74
N VAL A 159 -6.91 -0.88 -14.47
CA VAL A 159 -5.66 -0.14 -14.30
C VAL A 159 -4.59 -0.86 -15.10
N SER A 160 -3.83 -0.13 -15.93
CA SER A 160 -2.75 -0.70 -16.73
C SER A 160 -1.53 -1.06 -15.87
N TRP A 161 -0.59 -1.83 -16.43
CA TRP A 161 0.69 -2.14 -15.79
C TRP A 161 1.40 -0.87 -15.28
N HIS A 162 1.78 -0.88 -14.00
CA HIS A 162 2.50 0.21 -13.33
C HIS A 162 3.21 -0.31 -12.07
N HIS A 163 4.14 0.49 -11.56
CA HIS A 163 4.60 0.41 -10.18
C HIS A 163 3.90 1.49 -9.38
N ASP A 164 3.63 1.21 -8.10
CA ASP A 164 3.16 2.25 -7.19
C ASP A 164 4.25 3.30 -6.98
N GLU A 165 3.85 4.57 -7.01
CA GLU A 165 4.75 5.71 -6.87
C GLU A 165 4.80 6.18 -5.41
N ASN A 166 5.89 6.85 -5.00
CA ASN A 166 5.94 7.57 -3.72
C ASN A 166 5.66 6.69 -2.48
N LEU A 167 6.06 5.43 -2.55
CA LEU A 167 6.10 4.52 -1.41
C LEU A 167 7.43 4.66 -0.66
N VAL A 168 7.42 4.31 0.61
CA VAL A 168 8.66 4.14 1.39
C VAL A 168 9.44 2.97 0.80
N ASP A 169 10.76 3.07 0.75
CA ASP A 169 11.59 2.02 0.17
C ASP A 169 11.29 0.67 0.83
N ARG A 170 11.06 -0.35 -0.02
CA ARG A 170 10.71 -1.71 0.36
C ARG A 170 9.50 -1.84 1.29
N SER A 171 8.63 -0.82 1.40
CA SER A 171 7.37 -0.97 2.15
C SER A 171 6.58 -2.17 1.63
N ALA A 172 5.91 -2.85 2.54
CA ALA A 172 5.14 -4.06 2.24
C ALA A 172 3.76 -3.73 1.66
#